data_AF-A0A653BY66-F1
#
_entry.id   AF-A0A653BY66-F1
#
_cell.length_a   1.000
_cell.length_b   1.000
_cell.length_c   1.000
_cell.angle_alpha   90.00
_cell.angle_beta   90.00
_cell.angle_gamma   90.00
#
_symmetry.space_group_name_H-M   'P 1'
#
loop_
_entity.id
_entity.type
_entity.pdbx_description
1 polymer ?
#
loop_
_entity_poly.entity_id
_entity_poly.type
_entity_poly.pdbx_seq_one_letter_code
_entity_poly.pdbx_strand_id
1 'polypeptide(L)'
;MNQIFEEWDELNNDFKQLEIDNKTYIQHLDQLTNLQKKCLSHLTHQWYRLDIITKNLKELEKTKDKEKHKEYEEKVKDLESSILKRKAQLHEVEQTLPKPNGIYLKIILGNVNVSILNKEEK
;
A
#
# COMPACT_ATOMS: atom_id res chain seq x y z
N MET A 1 44.90 -32.68 1.08
CA MET A 1 43.79 -33.57 1.47
C MET A 1 43.06 -33.00 2.69
N ASN A 2 43.76 -32.67 3.79
CA ASN A 2 43.15 -31.98 4.95
C ASN A 2 42.52 -30.62 4.64
N GLN A 3 43.14 -29.82 3.77
CA GLN A 3 42.62 -28.51 3.37
C GLN A 3 41.21 -28.56 2.75
N ILE A 4 40.87 -29.61 1.98
CA ILE A 4 39.54 -29.75 1.36
C ILE A 4 38.46 -29.99 2.44
N PHE A 5 38.81 -30.70 3.52
CA PHE A 5 37.88 -30.93 4.63
C PHE A 5 37.70 -29.68 5.48
N GLU A 6 38.77 -28.90 5.69
CA GLU A 6 38.70 -27.59 6.37
C GLU A 6 37.84 -26.59 5.59
N GLU A 7 38.04 -26.45 4.28
CA GLU A 7 37.21 -25.62 3.39
C GLU A 7 35.73 -26.05 3.41
N TRP A 8 35.47 -27.35 3.47
CA TRP A 8 34.10 -27.88 3.57
C TRP A 8 33.44 -27.54 4.92
N ASP A 9 34.19 -27.65 6.02
CA ASP A 9 33.69 -27.31 7.36
C ASP A 9 33.41 -25.81 7.49
N GLU A 10 34.26 -24.96 6.92
CA GLU A 10 34.01 -23.51 6.81
C GLU A 10 32.72 -23.23 6.02
N LEU A 11 32.58 -23.83 4.83
CA LEU A 11 31.38 -23.66 4.01
C LEU A 11 30.10 -24.15 4.71
N ASN A 12 30.17 -25.23 5.50
CA ASN A 12 29.03 -25.70 6.28
C ASN A 12 28.62 -24.71 7.38
N ASN A 13 29.59 -24.00 7.97
CA ASN A 13 29.28 -22.97 8.96
C ASN A 13 28.66 -21.73 8.30
N ASP A 14 29.17 -21.32 7.14
CA ASP A 14 28.57 -20.26 6.33
C ASP A 14 27.15 -20.62 5.89
N PHE A 15 26.92 -21.88 5.50
CA PHE A 15 25.59 -22.36 5.13
C PHE A 15 24.60 -22.31 6.31
N LYS A 16 25.01 -22.69 7.52
CA LYS A 16 24.17 -22.55 8.72
C LYS A 16 23.78 -21.09 8.95
N GLN A 17 24.70 -20.16 8.75
CA GLN A 17 24.40 -18.73 8.86
C GLN A 17 23.41 -18.29 7.78
N LEU A 18 23.60 -18.73 6.54
CA LEU A 18 22.65 -18.48 5.44
C LEU A 18 21.24 -18.99 5.76
N GLU A 19 21.10 -20.16 6.39
CA GLU A 19 19.80 -20.70 6.78
C GLU A 19 19.10 -19.82 7.83
N ILE A 20 19.86 -19.28 8.80
CA ILE A 20 19.35 -18.35 9.82
C ILE A 20 18.88 -17.05 9.16
N ASP A 21 19.70 -16.49 8.27
CA ASP A 21 19.39 -15.24 7.58
C ASP A 21 18.18 -15.40 6.66
N ASN A 22 18.10 -16.50 5.92
CA ASN A 22 16.96 -16.81 5.04
C ASN A 22 15.66 -16.97 5.83
N LYS A 23 15.70 -17.64 6.99
CA LYS A 23 14.53 -17.74 7.88
C LYS A 23 14.04 -16.36 8.33
N THR A 24 14.97 -15.48 8.68
CA THR A 24 14.67 -14.10 9.10
C THR A 24 14.09 -13.28 7.94
N TYR A 25 14.69 -13.41 6.74
CA TYR A 25 14.17 -12.80 5.51
C TYR A 25 12.72 -13.19 5.23
N ILE A 26 12.39 -14.49 5.30
CA ILE A 26 11.01 -14.99 5.09
C ILE A 26 10.05 -14.39 6.13
N GLN A 27 10.47 -14.28 7.39
CA GLN A 27 9.64 -13.66 8.44
C GLN A 27 9.36 -12.18 8.15
N HIS A 28 10.38 -11.40 7.77
CA HIS A 28 10.19 -10.00 7.39
C HIS A 28 9.29 -9.85 6.16
N LEU A 29 9.44 -10.75 5.17
CA LEU A 29 8.60 -10.74 3.98
C LEU A 29 7.12 -10.98 4.30
N ASP A 30 6.82 -11.93 5.19
CA ASP A 30 5.44 -12.18 5.65
C ASP A 30 4.88 -10.99 6.42
N GLN A 31 5.64 -10.43 7.36
CA GLN A 31 5.24 -9.24 8.12
C GLN A 31 4.94 -8.05 7.19
N LEU A 32 5.83 -7.76 6.23
CA LEU A 32 5.66 -6.71 5.25
C LEU A 32 4.41 -6.96 4.38
N THR A 33 4.23 -8.18 3.88
CA THR A 33 3.07 -8.57 3.07
C THR A 33 1.76 -8.37 3.84
N ASN A 34 1.74 -8.73 5.13
CA ASN A 34 0.57 -8.55 5.98
C ASN A 34 0.27 -7.07 6.26
N LEU A 35 1.30 -6.25 6.46
CA LEU A 35 1.14 -4.79 6.57
C LEU A 35 0.61 -4.17 5.27
N GLN A 36 1.16 -4.56 4.12
CA GLN A 36 0.69 -4.11 2.81
C GLN A 36 -0.80 -4.43 2.59
N LYS A 37 -1.24 -5.66 2.90
CA LYS A 37 -2.65 -6.06 2.83
C LYS A 37 -3.55 -5.19 3.73
N LYS A 38 -3.11 -4.89 4.96
CA LYS A 38 -3.84 -4.02 5.88
C LYS A 38 -3.96 -2.59 5.32
N CYS A 39 -2.87 -2.03 4.79
CA CYS A 39 -2.89 -0.71 4.16
C CYS A 39 -3.85 -0.66 2.96
N LEU A 40 -3.83 -1.66 2.08
CA LEU A 40 -4.75 -1.75 0.95
C LEU A 40 -6.21 -1.84 1.40
N SER A 41 -6.50 -2.62 2.45
CA SER A 41 -7.83 -2.73 3.04
C SER A 41 -8.31 -1.38 3.60
N HIS A 42 -7.44 -0.70 4.36
CA HIS A 42 -7.74 0.63 4.90
C HIS A 42 -7.97 1.67 3.80
N LEU A 43 -7.15 1.68 2.75
CA LEU A 43 -7.34 2.55 1.57
C LEU A 43 -8.69 2.30 0.92
N THR A 44 -9.02 1.04 0.66
CA THR A 44 -10.31 0.64 0.05
C THR A 44 -11.48 1.14 0.87
N HIS A 45 -11.43 0.95 2.19
CA HIS A 45 -12.48 1.43 3.09
C HIS A 45 -12.57 2.96 3.12
N GLN A 46 -11.45 3.68 3.16
CA GLN A 46 -11.43 5.14 3.12
C GLN A 46 -12.03 5.68 1.81
N TRP A 47 -11.65 5.12 0.66
CA TRP A 47 -12.21 5.49 -0.63
C TRP A 47 -13.72 5.28 -0.70
N TYR A 48 -14.20 4.12 -0.23
CA TYR A 48 -15.62 3.82 -0.14
C TYR A 48 -16.37 4.84 0.72
N ARG A 49 -15.85 5.16 1.91
CA ARG A 49 -16.47 6.13 2.82
C ARG A 49 -16.48 7.54 2.24
N LEU A 50 -15.40 7.96 1.57
CA LEU A 50 -15.35 9.26 0.88
C LEU A 50 -16.36 9.33 -0.26
N ASP A 51 -16.57 8.25 -1.03
CA ASP A 51 -17.56 8.21 -2.10
C ASP A 51 -19.00 8.36 -1.55
N ILE A 52 -19.33 7.65 -0.46
CA ILE A 52 -20.62 7.83 0.22
C ILE A 52 -20.81 9.27 0.69
N ILE A 53 -19.83 9.83 1.40
CA ILE A 53 -19.92 11.20 1.92
C ILE A 53 -20.11 12.19 0.76
N THR A 54 -19.35 12.02 -0.32
CA THR A 54 -19.45 12.88 -1.51
C THR A 54 -20.83 12.77 -2.16
N LYS A 55 -21.42 11.57 -2.24
CA LYS A 55 -22.79 11.36 -2.77
C LYS A 55 -23.83 12.06 -1.89
N ASN A 56 -23.77 11.84 -0.57
CA ASN A 56 -24.70 12.45 0.36
C ASN A 56 -24.61 13.99 0.34
N LEU A 57 -23.41 14.55 0.19
CA LEU A 57 -23.21 15.99 0.08
C LEU A 57 -23.90 16.57 -1.16
N LYS A 58 -23.74 15.91 -2.31
CA LYS A 58 -24.43 16.29 -3.56
C LYS A 58 -25.96 16.17 -3.47
N GLU A 59 -26.48 15.25 -2.66
CA GLU A 59 -27.92 15.13 -2.43
C GLU A 59 -28.45 16.27 -1.55
N LEU A 60 -27.70 16.66 -0.52
CA LEU A 60 -28.02 17.82 0.32
C LEU A 60 -28.09 19.11 -0.51
N GLU A 61 -27.14 19.31 -1.42
CA GLU A 61 -27.12 20.46 -2.35
C GLU A 61 -28.33 20.54 -3.28
N LYS A 62 -28.90 19.38 -3.67
CA LYS A 62 -30.09 19.33 -4.53
C LYS A 62 -31.39 19.64 -3.77
N THR A 63 -31.38 19.61 -2.45
CA THR A 63 -32.58 19.77 -1.62
C THR A 63 -32.98 21.26 -1.55
N LYS A 64 -34.24 21.59 -1.85
CA LYS A 64 -34.75 22.97 -2.06
C LYS A 64 -34.90 23.83 -0.79
N ASP A 65 -34.37 23.41 0.34
CA ASP A 65 -34.52 24.12 1.62
C ASP A 65 -33.45 25.24 1.74
N LYS A 66 -33.73 26.37 1.08
CA LYS A 66 -32.78 27.50 0.91
C LYS A 66 -32.36 28.18 2.21
N GLU A 67 -33.20 28.16 3.25
CA GLU A 67 -32.90 28.79 4.54
C GLU A 67 -31.91 27.96 5.36
N LYS A 68 -32.06 26.63 5.39
CA LYS A 68 -31.05 25.74 5.98
C LYS A 68 -29.73 25.78 5.22
N HIS A 69 -29.77 25.89 3.89
CA HIS A 69 -28.55 25.91 3.07
C HIS A 69 -27.57 27.01 3.46
N LYS A 70 -28.09 28.21 3.80
CA LYS A 70 -27.25 29.36 4.15
C LYS A 70 -26.50 29.20 5.47
N GLU A 71 -27.05 28.43 6.43
CA GLU A 71 -26.42 28.15 7.73
C GLU A 71 -25.27 27.14 7.63
N TYR A 72 -25.35 26.22 6.67
CA TYR A 72 -24.36 25.15 6.50
C TYR A 72 -23.42 25.36 5.31
N GLU A 73 -23.58 26.42 4.52
CA GLU A 73 -22.78 26.68 3.31
C GLU A 73 -21.27 26.68 3.58
N GLU A 74 -20.83 27.34 4.65
CA GLU A 74 -19.43 27.38 5.05
C GLU A 74 -18.93 25.99 5.49
N LYS A 75 -19.72 25.26 6.28
CA LYS A 75 -19.41 23.89 6.72
C LYS A 75 -19.33 22.91 5.54
N VAL A 76 -20.17 23.11 4.51
CA VAL A 76 -20.14 22.32 3.28
C VAL A 76 -18.84 22.58 2.52
N LYS A 77 -18.47 23.84 2.31
CA LYS A 77 -17.20 24.21 1.64
C LYS A 77 -15.97 23.66 2.38
N ASP A 78 -15.96 23.75 3.70
CA ASP A 78 -14.90 23.19 4.54
C ASP A 78 -14.81 21.67 4.41
N LEU A 79 -15.95 20.99 4.35
CA LEU A 79 -16.02 19.55 4.15
C LEU A 79 -15.50 19.16 2.76
N GLU A 80 -15.88 19.87 1.70
CA GLU A 80 -15.38 19.63 0.34
C GLU A 80 -13.86 19.78 0.25
N SER A 81 -13.32 20.84 0.84
CA SER A 81 -11.88 21.08 0.94
C SER A 81 -11.17 19.93 1.69
N SER A 82 -11.77 19.50 2.80
CA SER A 82 -11.26 18.37 3.60
C SER A 82 -11.29 17.05 2.83
N ILE A 83 -12.35 16.79 2.05
CA ILE A 83 -12.45 15.62 1.16
C ILE A 83 -11.35 15.66 0.10
N LEU A 84 -11.15 16.80 -0.56
CA LEU A 84 -10.11 16.94 -1.58
C LEU A 84 -8.72 16.69 -1.01
N LYS A 85 -8.40 17.30 0.14
CA LYS A 85 -7.14 17.07 0.85
C LYS A 85 -6.96 15.60 1.24
N ARG A 86 -8.01 14.96 1.74
CA ARG A 86 -7.95 13.53 2.09
C ARG A 86 -7.67 12.67 0.86
N LYS A 87 -8.33 12.91 -0.27
CA LYS A 87 -8.08 12.18 -1.53
C LYS A 87 -6.62 12.27 -1.97
N ALA A 88 -6.01 13.45 -1.89
CA ALA A 88 -4.60 13.63 -2.19
C ALA A 88 -3.70 12.77 -1.28
N GLN A 89 -3.96 12.80 0.04
CA GLN A 89 -3.22 11.99 1.01
C GLN A 89 -3.42 10.48 0.80
N LEU A 90 -4.62 10.04 0.43
CA LEU A 90 -4.86 8.63 0.10
C LEU A 90 -4.05 8.19 -1.13
N HIS A 91 -3.93 9.06 -2.14
CA HIS A 91 -3.07 8.79 -3.30
C HIS A 91 -1.59 8.77 -2.94
N GLU A 92 -1.11 9.63 -2.04
CA GLU A 92 0.26 9.57 -1.53
C GLU A 92 0.53 8.22 -0.85
N VAL A 93 -0.37 7.76 0.02
CA VAL A 93 -0.26 6.44 0.66
C VAL A 93 -0.28 5.32 -0.38
N GLU A 94 -1.18 5.38 -1.35
CA GLU A 94 -1.25 4.39 -2.44
C GLU A 94 0.05 4.29 -3.24
N GLN A 95 0.77 5.41 -3.44
CA GLN A 95 2.07 5.42 -4.13
C GLN A 95 3.21 4.75 -3.35
N THR A 96 3.08 4.63 -2.03
CA THR A 96 4.05 3.91 -1.18
C THR A 96 3.88 2.39 -1.22
N LEU A 97 2.73 1.92 -1.72
CA LEU A 97 2.41 0.49 -1.78
C LEU A 97 2.87 -0.13 -3.09
N PRO A 98 3.24 -1.42 -3.08
CA PRO A 98 3.56 -2.15 -4.31
C PRO A 98 2.36 -2.13 -5.25
N LYS A 99 2.58 -1.70 -6.50
CA LYS A 99 1.53 -1.75 -7.52
C LYS A 99 1.39 -3.19 -8.01
N PRO A 100 0.16 -3.73 -8.12
CA PRO A 100 -0.03 -5.03 -8.73
C PRO A 100 0.47 -4.99 -10.17
N ASN A 101 1.07 -6.09 -10.63
CA ASN A 101 1.49 -6.23 -12.02
C ASN A 101 0.31 -5.93 -12.94
N GLY A 102 0.55 -5.13 -13.98
CA GLY A 102 -0.41 -4.99 -15.08
C GLY A 102 -0.70 -6.36 -15.70
N ILE A 103 -1.91 -6.53 -16.25
CA ILE A 103 -2.40 -7.79 -16.83
C ILE A 103 -1.38 -8.40 -17.80
N TYR A 104 -0.82 -7.57 -18.68
CA TYR A 104 0.19 -7.98 -19.66
C TYR A 104 1.44 -8.60 -18.99
N LEU A 105 1.93 -7.95 -17.92
CA LEU A 105 3.13 -8.37 -17.21
C LEU A 105 2.89 -9.67 -16.42
N LYS A 106 1.68 -9.84 -15.87
CA LYS A 106 1.26 -11.08 -15.19
C LYS A 106 1.14 -12.27 -16.15
N ILE A 107 0.71 -12.04 -17.39
CA ILE A 107 0.61 -13.08 -18.43
C ILE A 107 2.00 -13.60 -18.82
N ILE A 108 2.99 -12.72 -18.95
CA ILE A 108 4.32 -13.10 -19.45
C ILE A 108 5.23 -13.66 -18.35
N LEU A 109 5.19 -13.09 -17.14
CA LEU A 109 6.10 -13.47 -16.06
C LEU A 109 5.50 -14.47 -15.06
N GLY A 110 4.20 -14.75 -15.12
CA GLY A 110 3.49 -15.49 -14.07
C GLY A 110 3.30 -14.66 -12.79
N ASN A 111 3.02 -15.32 -11.65
CA ASN A 111 2.86 -14.66 -10.35
C ASN A 111 4.22 -14.31 -9.73
N VAL A 112 4.96 -13.37 -10.33
CA VAL A 112 6.22 -12.87 -9.79
C VAL A 112 6.02 -11.44 -9.26
N ASN A 113 6.27 -11.21 -7.97
CA ASN A 113 6.19 -9.88 -7.35
C ASN A 113 7.46 -9.07 -7.71
N VAL A 114 7.35 -8.09 -8.61
CA VAL A 114 8.48 -7.25 -9.06
C VAL A 114 8.57 -5.91 -8.32
N SER A 115 7.89 -5.77 -7.17
CA SER A 115 7.92 -4.53 -6.38
C SER A 115 9.18 -4.39 -5.52
N ILE A 116 10.34 -4.52 -6.15
CA ILE A 116 11.65 -4.08 -5.62
C ILE A 116 12.44 -3.50 -6.81
N LEU A 117 11.87 -2.48 -7.46
CA LEU A 117 12.66 -1.58 -8.30
C LEU A 117 12.75 -0.28 -7.51
N ASN A 118 13.79 -0.22 -6.66
CA ASN A 118 14.18 1.00 -5.94
C ASN A 118 14.36 2.14 -6.95
N LYS A 119 13.78 3.29 -6.64
CA LYS A 119 13.95 4.53 -7.40
C LYS A 119 15.16 5.36 -6.94
N GLU A 120 16.01 4.83 -6.07
CA GLU A 120 17.20 5.51 -5.55
C GLU A 120 18.50 5.06 -6.24
N GLU A 121 18.48 5.01 -7.57
CA GLU A 121 19.71 5.11 -8.37
C GLU A 121 19.68 6.44 -9.13
N LYS A 122 20.24 7.48 -8.51
CA LYS A 122 20.77 8.68 -9.17
C LYS A 122 21.97 9.21 -8.41
#